data_AF-A0A1F9QXY4-F1
#
_entry.id   AF-A0A1F9QXY4-F1
#
_cell.length_a   1.000
_cell.length_b   1.000
_cell.length_c   1.000
_cell.angle_alpha   90.00
_cell.angle_beta   90.00
_cell.angle_gamma   90.00
#
_symmetry.space_group_name_H-M   'P 1'
#
loop_
_entity.id
_entity.type
_entity.pdbx_description
1 polymer ?
#
loop_
_entity_poly.entity_id
_entity_poly.type
_entity_poly.pdbx_seq_one_letter_code
_entity_poly.pdbx_strand_id
1 'polypeptide(L)' 'MSVLVECFEKGSRPPVGVGLKKLRPPLWEIRSSLQDRILFAWKKDQVTFLAAGNHQDIKRFLKRA' A
#
# COMPACT_ATOMS: atom_id res chain seq x y z
N MET A 1 11.68 -9.74 -3.54
CA MET A 1 10.34 -9.48 -4.11
C MET A 1 9.41 -9.17 -2.94
N SER A 2 8.49 -8.21 -3.10
CA SER A 2 7.58 -7.81 -2.02
C SER A 2 6.55 -8.90 -1.74
N VAL A 3 6.34 -9.25 -0.47
CA VAL A 3 5.37 -10.27 -0.05
C VAL A 3 3.94 -9.86 -0.41
N LEU A 4 3.65 -8.55 -0.41
CA LEU A 4 2.33 -8.05 -0.81
C LEU A 4 2.06 -8.24 -2.30
N VAL A 5 3.07 -8.02 -3.14
CA VAL A 5 2.96 -8.22 -4.59
C VAL A 5 2.69 -9.70 -4.88
N GLU A 6 3.44 -10.59 -4.24
CA GLU A 6 3.23 -12.03 -4.37
C GLU A 6 1.84 -12.46 -3.87
N CYS A 7 1.35 -11.89 -2.76
CA CYS A 7 -0.02 -12.14 -2.30
C CYS A 7 -1.07 -11.70 -3.32
N PHE A 8 -0.88 -10.55 -3.95
CA PHE A 8 -1.81 -10.02 -4.94
C PHE A 8 -1.81 -10.85 -6.22
N GLU A 9 -0.64 -11.23 -6.72
CA GLU A 9 -0.48 -12.03 -7.94
C GLU A 9 -0.98 -13.46 -7.76
N LYS A 10 -0.73 -14.08 -6.60
CA LYS A 10 -1.05 -15.49 -6.35
C LYS A 10 -2.38 -15.70 -5.61
N GLY A 11 -3.06 -14.63 -5.21
CA GLY A 11 -4.29 -14.69 -4.42
C GLY A 11 -4.11 -15.33 -3.02
N SER A 12 -2.88 -15.34 -2.49
CA SER A 12 -2.59 -15.93 -1.19
C SER A 12 -3.00 -14.99 -0.06
N ARG A 13 -3.38 -15.57 1.10
CA ARG A 13 -3.79 -14.78 2.26
C ARG A 13 -2.65 -13.88 2.72
N PRO A 14 -2.93 -12.59 3.04
CA PRO A 14 -1.91 -11.71 3.57
C PRO A 14 -1.35 -12.28 4.89
N PRO A 15 -0.03 -12.15 5.15
CA PRO A 15 0.57 -12.59 6.39
C PRO A 15 -0.05 -11.89 7.60
N VAL A 16 -0.01 -12.55 8.77
CA VAL A 16 -0.33 -11.92 10.05
C VAL A 16 0.60 -10.71 10.24
N GLY A 17 0.04 -9.52 10.42
CA GLY A 17 0.81 -8.26 10.51
C GLY A 17 0.59 -7.28 9.34
N VAL A 18 -0.26 -7.61 8.36
CA VAL A 18 -0.68 -6.63 7.35
C VAL A 18 -1.55 -5.55 7.97
N GLY A 19 -1.02 -4.33 8.05
CA GLY A 19 -1.69 -3.18 8.62
C GLY A 19 -2.31 -2.31 7.52
N LEU A 20 -3.59 -1.98 7.68
CA LEU A 20 -4.26 -0.93 6.89
C LEU A 20 -4.27 0.37 7.69
N LYS A 21 -3.80 1.47 7.10
CA LYS A 21 -3.75 2.78 7.75
C LYS A 21 -4.30 3.87 6.84
N LYS A 22 -5.24 4.66 7.33
CA LYS A 22 -5.66 5.91 6.68
C LYS A 22 -4.59 6.98 6.92
N LEU A 23 -4.08 7.60 5.87
CA LEU A 23 -3.08 8.67 5.99
C LEU A 23 -3.77 10.04 6.10
N ARG A 24 -4.55 10.38 5.09
CA ARG A 24 -5.42 11.56 4.99
C ARG A 24 -6.46 11.27 3.91
N PRO A 25 -7.72 11.73 3.97
CA PRO A 25 -8.64 11.53 2.86
C PRO A 25 -8.07 12.07 1.54
N PRO A 26 -8.14 11.34 0.41
CA PRO A 26 -8.70 9.99 0.21
C PRO A 26 -7.66 8.85 0.31
N LEU A 27 -6.45 9.13 0.79
CA LEU A 27 -5.27 8.26 0.79
C LEU A 27 -5.23 7.26 1.96
N TRP A 28 -4.92 6.03 1.59
CA TRP A 28 -4.74 4.88 2.46
C TRP A 28 -3.44 4.15 2.14
N GLU A 29 -2.90 3.48 3.14
CA GLU A 29 -1.67 2.69 3.07
C GLU A 29 -1.95 1.27 3.58
N ILE A 30 -1.54 0.27 2.81
CA ILE A 30 -1.38 -1.12 3.29
C ILE A 30 0.11 -1.38 3.50
N ARG A 31 0.47 -1.99 4.63
CA ARG A 31 1.84 -2.39 4.99
C ARG A 31 1.87 -3.87 5.35
N SER A 32 2.81 -4.66 4.83
CA SER A 32 3.10 -6.00 5.40
C SER A 32 4.29 -5.97 6.35
N SER A 33 5.16 -4.96 6.24
CA SER A 33 6.32 -4.74 7.10
C SER A 33 6.82 -3.29 6.97
N LEU A 34 7.99 -2.96 7.52
CA LEU A 34 8.66 -1.67 7.25
C LEU A 34 9.10 -1.53 5.78
N GLN A 35 9.28 -2.65 5.07
CA GLN A 35 9.88 -2.69 3.74
C GLN A 35 8.87 -2.61 2.61
N ASP A 36 7.62 -3.00 2.82
CA ASP A 36 6.62 -3.11 1.76
C ASP A 36 5.35 -2.33 2.08
N ARG A 37 5.01 -1.39 1.20
CA ARG A 37 3.86 -0.50 1.34
C ARG A 37 3.17 -0.30 0.00
N ILE A 38 1.84 -0.27 0.03
CA ILE A 38 1.00 0.09 -1.11
C ILE A 38 0.20 1.32 -0.71
N LEU A 39 0.31 2.38 -1.51
CA LEU A 39 -0.49 3.58 -1.39
C LEU A 39 -1.64 3.52 -2.41
N PHE A 40 -2.84 3.78 -1.94
CA PHE A 40 -4.03 3.83 -2.78
C PHE A 40 -4.97 4.93 -2.32
N ALA A 41 -5.78 5.43 -3.24
CA ALA A 41 -6.91 6.28 -2.92
C ALA A 41 -8.18 5.43 -2.86
N TRP A 42 -9.01 5.69 -1.86
CA TRP A 42 -10.36 5.14 -1.78
C TRP A 42 -11.36 6.29 -1.83
N LYS A 43 -12.12 6.38 -2.93
CA LYS A 43 -13.20 7.36 -3.10
C LYS A 43 -14.48 6.63 -3.49
N LYS A 44 -15.53 6.81 -2.69
CA LYS A 44 -16.83 6.13 -2.88
C LYS A 44 -16.62 4.61 -2.99
N ASP A 45 -16.88 4.06 -4.17
CA ASP A 45 -16.83 2.67 -4.58
C ASP A 45 -15.57 2.31 -5.40
N GLN A 46 -14.67 3.27 -5.62
CA GLN A 46 -13.46 3.07 -6.40
C GLN A 46 -12.20 3.05 -5.52
N VAL A 47 -11.37 2.02 -5.74
CA VAL A 47 -10.00 1.93 -5.23
C VAL A 47 -9.04 2.20 -6.38
N THR A 48 -8.13 3.16 -6.21
CA THR A 48 -7.10 3.50 -7.20
C THR A 48 -5.72 3.27 -6.59
N PHE A 49 -4.98 2.31 -7.11
CA PHE A 49 -3.58 2.08 -6.72
C PHE A 49 -2.69 3.19 -7.28
N LEU A 50 -1.90 3.81 -6.41
CA LEU A 50 -1.08 4.97 -6.76
C LEU A 50 0.41 4.62 -6.83
N ALA A 51 0.90 3.86 -5.84
CA ALA A 51 2.30 3.48 -5.76
C ALA A 51 2.48 2.23 -4.89
N ALA A 52 3.50 1.43 -5.18
CA ALA A 52 3.98 0.35 -4.33
C ALA A 52 5.50 0.49 -4.16
N GLY A 53 6.01 0.23 -2.95
CA GLY A 53 7.43 0.34 -2.63
C GLY A 53 7.69 0.38 -1.14
N ASN A 54 8.90 0.76 -0.75
CA ASN A 54 9.27 0.86 0.67
C ASN A 54 8.88 2.22 1.29
N HIS A 55 9.16 2.39 2.59
CA HIS A 55 8.86 3.65 3.29
C HIS A 55 9.44 4.89 2.60
N GLN A 56 10.67 4.81 2.09
CA GLN A 56 11.31 5.94 1.40
C GLN A 56 10.66 6.22 0.04
N ASP A 57 10.32 5.18 -0.72
CA ASP A 57 9.66 5.31 -2.02
C ASP A 57 8.30 6.01 -1.86
N ILE A 58 7.49 5.56 -0.91
CA ILE A 58 6.20 6.18 -0.60
C ILE A 58 6.39 7.63 -0.13
N LYS A 59 7.40 7.91 0.71
CA LYS A 59 7.71 9.29 1.12
C LYS A 59 8.11 10.18 -0.05
N ARG A 60 8.90 9.67 -0.99
CA ARG A 60 9.32 10.42 -2.19
C ARG A 60 8.13 10.67 -3.11
N PHE A 61 7.25 9.68 -3.29
CA PHE A 61 6.01 9.83 -4.05
C PHE A 61 5.11 10.92 -3.45
N LEU A 62 4.83 10.85 -2.14
CA LEU A 62 3.96 11.81 -1.45
C LEU A 62 4.51 13.24 -1.39
N LYS A 63 5.82 13.44 -1.57
CA LYS A 63 6.41 14.79 -1.69
C LYS A 63 6.28 15.39 -3.09
N ARG A 64 6.10 14.54 -4.11
CA ARG A 64 6.00 14.94 -5.52
C ARG A 64 4.56 14.99 -6.03
N ALA A 65 3.62 14.38 -5.31
CA ALA A 65 2.18 14.32 -5.61
C ALA A 65 1.41 15.43 -4.88
#